data_AF-A0A4Z2BDJ5-F1
#
_entry.id   AF-A0A4Z2BDJ5-F1
#
_cell.length_a   1.000
_cell.length_b   1.000
_cell.length_c   1.000
_cell.angle_alpha   90.00
_cell.angle_beta   90.00
_cell.angle_gamma   90.00
#
_symmetry.space_group_name_H-M   'P 1'
#
loop_
_entity.id
_entity.type
_entity.pdbx_description
1 polymer ?
#
loop_
_entity_poly.entity_id
_entity_poly.type
_entity_poly.pdbx_seq_one_letter_code
_entity_poly.pdbx_strand_id
1 'polypeptide(L)'
;MLKRSEEMLMDLWISLLLVWITSVPCVSLSPITSQSKSTQTGGSAVVASGLGEGQRLLSRAKRGWVWNQMFVLEEFSGPDPILVGRLHTDLDVGGKSIKYILAGEGAGTIFAINELTGDIHAMKRLDREEKAEYTLTAQVINCRNR
;
A
#
# COMPACT_ATOMS: atom_id res chain seq x y z
N MET A 1 35.29 -34.30 41.70
CA MET A 1 36.07 -34.31 40.45
C MET A 1 35.21 -34.91 39.33
N LEU A 2 34.39 -34.09 38.66
CA LEU A 2 33.75 -34.38 37.36
C LEU A 2 33.03 -33.08 36.91
N LYS A 3 33.81 -32.08 36.50
CA LYS A 3 33.27 -30.79 36.01
C LYS A 3 34.06 -30.22 34.82
N ARG A 4 35.00 -31.00 34.29
CA ARG A 4 35.91 -30.59 33.20
C ARG A 4 35.45 -31.10 31.83
N SER A 5 34.57 -32.10 31.79
CA SER A 5 34.07 -32.70 30.55
C SER A 5 32.92 -31.92 29.91
N GLU A 6 32.12 -31.21 30.71
CA GLU A 6 30.97 -30.45 30.20
C GLU A 6 31.41 -29.16 29.50
N GLU A 7 32.45 -28.47 30.01
CA GLU A 7 32.99 -27.25 29.38
C GLU A 7 33.61 -27.54 28.01
N MET A 8 34.35 -28.64 27.87
CA MET A 8 34.88 -29.07 26.57
C MET A 8 33.78 -29.36 25.53
N LEU A 9 32.61 -29.80 26.00
CA LEU A 9 31.48 -30.14 25.13
C LEU A 9 30.79 -28.88 24.61
N MET A 10 30.72 -27.82 25.42
CA MET A 10 30.22 -26.51 25.00
C MET A 10 31.18 -25.83 24.02
N ASP A 11 32.50 -25.91 24.26
CA ASP A 11 33.51 -25.29 23.40
C ASP A 11 33.52 -25.87 21.97
N LEU A 12 33.30 -27.18 21.84
CA LEU A 12 33.15 -27.84 20.54
C LEU A 12 31.85 -27.45 19.84
N TRP A 13 30.76 -27.30 20.59
CA TRP A 13 29.47 -26.85 20.05
C TRP A 13 29.51 -25.38 19.58
N ILE A 14 30.17 -24.51 20.35
CA ILE A 14 30.39 -23.09 20.01
C ILE A 14 31.25 -22.96 18.76
N SER A 15 32.28 -23.79 18.63
CA SER A 15 33.12 -23.83 17.43
C SER A 15 32.32 -24.24 16.18
N LEU A 16 31.41 -25.21 16.31
CA LEU A 16 30.51 -25.62 15.21
C LEU A 16 29.50 -24.53 14.84
N LEU A 17 28.95 -23.80 15.83
CA LEU A 17 28.04 -22.67 15.63
C LEU A 17 28.72 -21.52 14.86
N LEU A 18 29.95 -21.17 15.23
CA LEU A 18 30.70 -20.09 14.57
C LEU A 18 31.02 -20.42 13.10
N VAL A 19 31.35 -21.68 12.79
CA VAL A 19 31.56 -22.12 11.40
C VAL A 19 30.28 -21.97 10.57
N TRP A 20 29.10 -22.27 11.14
CA TRP A 20 27.82 -22.15 10.41
C TRP A 20 27.41 -20.71 10.13
N ILE A 21 27.76 -19.75 11.01
CA ILE A 21 27.49 -18.32 10.81
C ILE A 21 28.39 -17.74 9.70
N THR A 22 29.64 -18.20 9.60
CA THR A 22 30.60 -17.64 8.61
C THR A 22 30.41 -18.16 7.18
N SER A 23 29.58 -19.18 6.99
CA SER A 23 29.38 -19.85 5.68
C SER A 23 28.08 -19.48 4.96
N VAL A 24 27.39 -18.40 5.33
CA VAL A 24 26.22 -17.93 4.55
C VAL A 24 26.65 -16.78 3.63
N PRO A 25 26.96 -17.03 2.34
CA PRO A 25 27.08 -15.98 1.36
C PRO A 25 25.67 -15.41 1.12
N CYS A 26 25.37 -14.29 1.78
CA CYS A 26 24.18 -13.51 1.46
C CYS A 26 24.44 -12.80 0.13
N VAL A 27 24.01 -13.44 -0.97
CA VAL A 27 24.04 -12.86 -2.31
C VAL A 27 22.97 -11.77 -2.36
N SER A 28 23.38 -10.50 -2.42
CA SER A 28 22.57 -9.48 -3.08
C SER A 28 23.45 -8.44 -3.77
N LEU A 29 23.17 -8.30 -5.07
CA LEU A 29 23.91 -7.67 -6.15
C LEU A 29 24.24 -6.18 -5.95
N SER A 30 25.37 -5.77 -6.53
CA SER A 30 25.71 -4.39 -6.90
C SER A 30 25.34 -4.06 -8.36
N PRO A 31 25.12 -2.76 -8.72
CA PRO A 31 24.59 -2.33 -10.01
C PRO A 31 25.66 -1.80 -10.99
N ILE A 32 25.40 -1.93 -12.30
CA ILE A 32 26.11 -1.28 -13.43
C ILE A 32 25.00 -0.77 -14.38
N THR A 33 24.74 0.54 -14.47
CA THR A 33 25.40 1.60 -15.28
C THR A 33 25.25 1.41 -16.80
N SER A 34 24.49 2.32 -17.43
CA SER A 34 24.63 2.66 -18.85
C SER A 34 24.90 4.16 -19.00
N GLN A 35 25.93 4.44 -19.81
CA GLN A 35 26.74 5.66 -19.93
C GLN A 35 26.02 6.91 -20.47
N SER A 36 26.56 8.07 -20.11
CA SER A 36 26.75 9.21 -21.03
C SER A 36 28.21 9.65 -20.97
N LYS A 37 28.85 9.76 -22.14
CA LYS A 37 30.26 10.14 -22.34
C LYS A 37 30.41 11.66 -22.38
N SER A 38 31.36 12.22 -21.62
CA SER A 38 32.05 13.45 -22.04
C SER A 38 33.52 13.41 -21.65
N THR A 39 34.35 13.64 -22.65
CA THR A 39 35.81 13.70 -22.68
C THR A 39 36.36 14.89 -21.89
N GLN A 40 37.39 14.69 -21.05
CA GLN A 40 38.63 15.49 -21.03
C GLN A 40 39.65 14.98 -19.97
N THR A 41 40.76 14.49 -20.50
CA THR A 41 42.17 14.74 -20.14
C THR A 41 42.53 15.23 -18.73
N GLY A 42 43.38 14.44 -18.06
CA GLY A 42 44.53 14.95 -17.31
C GLY A 42 44.55 14.64 -15.81
N GLY A 43 45.64 13.98 -15.36
CA GLY A 43 46.18 14.21 -14.02
C GLY A 43 46.14 13.03 -13.04
N SER A 44 47.33 12.65 -12.60
CA SER A 44 47.70 11.55 -11.72
C SER A 44 47.21 11.66 -10.27
N ALA A 45 46.98 10.48 -9.67
CA ALA A 45 47.22 10.06 -8.28
C ALA A 45 46.76 10.95 -7.09
N VAL A 46 45.99 10.35 -6.18
CA VAL A 46 46.43 9.93 -4.83
C VAL A 46 45.20 9.54 -4.00
N VAL A 47 45.31 8.38 -3.37
CA VAL A 47 44.39 7.80 -2.37
C VAL A 47 44.52 8.59 -1.07
N ALA A 48 43.40 8.95 -0.43
CA ALA A 48 43.16 8.73 1.02
C ALA A 48 41.89 9.45 1.52
N SER A 49 40.96 8.63 2.01
CA SER A 49 40.16 8.79 3.24
C SER A 49 39.53 10.14 3.59
N GLY A 50 38.19 10.14 3.70
CA GLY A 50 37.46 11.19 4.42
C GLY A 50 35.96 10.93 4.51
N LEU A 51 35.53 10.52 5.71
CA LEU A 51 34.23 10.81 6.33
C LEU A 51 32.96 10.31 5.61
N GLY A 52 32.61 9.04 5.87
CA GLY A 52 31.25 8.57 5.68
C GLY A 52 30.34 9.14 6.76
N GLU A 53 29.84 10.35 6.54
CA GLU A 53 28.62 10.84 7.19
C GLU A 53 27.57 9.73 7.10
N GLY A 54 27.14 9.24 8.26
CA GLY A 54 26.06 8.27 8.38
C GLY A 54 24.78 8.89 7.84
N GLN A 55 24.60 8.79 6.52
CA GLN A 55 23.33 9.05 5.87
C GLN A 55 22.33 8.09 6.49
N ARG A 56 21.51 8.62 7.42
CA ARG A 56 20.32 7.96 7.95
C ARG A 56 19.59 7.38 6.76
N LEU A 57 19.64 6.06 6.62
CA LEU A 57 18.97 5.32 5.56
C LEU A 57 17.49 5.68 5.65
N LEU A 58 17.05 6.58 4.76
CA LEU A 58 15.66 6.97 4.66
C LEU A 58 14.92 5.77 4.08
N SER A 59 14.46 4.88 4.98
CA SER A 59 13.62 3.75 4.63
C SER A 59 12.26 4.30 4.20
N ARG A 60 12.13 4.54 2.89
CA ARG A 60 10.86 4.89 2.28
C ARG A 60 10.06 3.61 2.09
N ALA A 61 9.14 3.34 3.01
CA ALA A 61 8.11 2.33 2.79
C ALA A 61 7.31 2.70 1.52
N LYS A 62 7.13 1.73 0.60
CA LYS A 62 6.21 1.91 -0.53
C LYS A 62 4.81 2.10 0.07
N ARG A 63 4.26 3.31 -0.03
CA ARG A 63 2.85 3.56 0.26
C ARG A 63 2.03 2.73 -0.72
N GLY A 64 1.31 1.74 -0.20
CA GLY A 64 0.30 1.03 -0.97
C GLY A 64 -0.78 1.99 -1.41
N TRP A 65 -1.46 1.66 -2.50
CA TRP A 65 -2.57 2.47 -2.97
C TRP A 65 -3.81 2.22 -2.10
N VAL A 66 -4.48 3.30 -1.72
CA VAL A 66 -5.81 3.25 -1.11
C VAL A 66 -6.81 3.49 -2.24
N TRP A 67 -7.46 2.43 -2.71
CA TRP A 67 -8.32 2.49 -3.91
C TRP A 67 -9.82 2.67 -3.61
N ASN A 68 -10.25 2.63 -2.34
CA ASN A 68 -11.66 2.52 -1.98
C ASN A 68 -12.11 3.58 -0.95
N GLN A 69 -11.75 4.85 -1.17
CA GLN A 69 -12.19 5.97 -0.33
C GLN A 69 -12.81 7.05 -1.21
N MET A 70 -13.98 7.55 -0.80
CA MET A 70 -14.66 8.68 -1.43
C MET A 70 -14.73 9.84 -0.45
N PHE A 71 -14.62 11.06 -0.96
CA PHE A 71 -14.62 12.28 -0.15
C PHE A 71 -15.85 13.11 -0.48
N VAL A 72 -16.49 13.64 0.55
CA VAL A 72 -17.63 14.55 0.44
C VAL A 72 -17.35 15.76 1.31
N LEU A 73 -17.61 16.95 0.79
CA LEU A 73 -17.52 18.17 1.58
C LEU A 73 -18.71 18.25 2.53
N GLU A 74 -18.44 18.60 3.79
CA GLU A 74 -19.47 18.97 4.75
C GLU A 74 -20.17 20.28 4.34
N GLU A 75 -21.28 20.60 5.00
CA GLU A 75 -22.03 21.86 4.87
C GLU A 75 -22.90 22.08 3.62
N PHE A 76 -23.08 21.11 2.74
CA PHE A 76 -24.03 21.30 1.64
C PHE A 76 -25.49 21.24 2.13
N SER A 77 -26.11 22.41 2.19
CA SER A 77 -27.51 22.61 2.59
C SER A 77 -28.40 22.93 1.38
N GLY A 78 -28.18 22.24 0.25
CA GLY A 78 -29.01 22.37 -0.94
C GLY A 78 -30.15 21.34 -0.96
N PRO A 79 -31.25 21.62 -1.69
CA PRO A 79 -32.32 20.63 -1.93
C PRO A 79 -31.85 19.47 -2.82
N ASP A 80 -30.76 19.66 -3.57
CA ASP A 80 -30.29 18.71 -4.57
C ASP A 80 -29.29 17.71 -3.99
N PRO A 81 -29.42 16.40 -4.27
CA PRO A 81 -28.41 15.42 -3.85
C PRO A 81 -27.04 15.71 -4.47
N ILE A 82 -25.97 15.58 -3.67
CA ILE A 82 -24.60 15.80 -4.16
C ILE A 82 -24.00 14.49 -4.65
N LEU A 83 -23.38 14.50 -5.81
CA LEU A 83 -22.60 13.37 -6.30
C LEU A 83 -21.33 13.18 -5.46
N VAL A 84 -21.25 12.05 -4.76
CA VAL A 84 -20.11 11.61 -3.96
C VAL A 84 -19.07 10.91 -4.84
N GLY A 85 -19.54 10.10 -5.77
CA GLY A 85 -18.69 9.32 -6.65
C GLY A 85 -19.50 8.34 -7.49
N ARG A 86 -18.82 7.57 -8.33
CA ARG A 86 -19.42 6.55 -9.18
C ARG A 86 -18.69 5.22 -9.00
N LEU A 87 -19.45 4.17 -8.77
CA LEU A 87 -18.95 2.81 -8.83
C LEU A 87 -18.92 2.35 -10.29
N HIS A 88 -17.89 1.60 -10.63
CA HIS A 88 -17.74 1.03 -11.96
C HIS A 88 -17.19 -0.38 -11.85
N THR A 89 -17.75 -1.28 -12.64
CA THR A 89 -17.19 -2.61 -12.89
C THR A 89 -16.86 -2.74 -14.37
N ASP A 90 -15.75 -3.42 -14.63
CA ASP A 90 -15.35 -3.91 -15.96
C ASP A 90 -16.44 -4.76 -16.64
N LEU A 91 -17.34 -5.39 -15.87
CA LEU A 91 -18.46 -6.19 -16.38
C LEU A 91 -19.57 -5.37 -17.03
N ASP A 92 -19.59 -4.04 -16.85
CA ASP A 92 -20.58 -3.11 -17.40
C ASP A 92 -20.45 -2.95 -18.93
N VAL A 93 -19.28 -3.28 -19.49
CA VAL A 93 -19.00 -3.17 -20.93
C VAL A 93 -19.45 -4.44 -21.65
N GLY A 94 -20.65 -4.42 -22.24
CA GLY A 94 -21.07 -5.48 -23.19
C GLY A 94 -22.53 -5.95 -23.10
N GLY A 95 -23.47 -5.09 -22.71
CA GLY A 95 -24.91 -5.43 -22.73
C GLY A 95 -25.33 -6.46 -21.69
N LYS A 96 -24.48 -6.70 -20.68
CA LYS A 96 -24.85 -7.46 -19.48
C LYS A 96 -25.69 -6.53 -18.60
N SER A 97 -26.92 -6.92 -18.32
CA SER A 97 -27.75 -6.20 -17.34
C SER A 97 -27.13 -6.40 -15.96
N ILE A 98 -26.47 -5.38 -15.44
CA ILE A 98 -25.98 -5.35 -14.06
C ILE A 98 -26.76 -4.32 -13.25
N LYS A 99 -26.81 -4.52 -11.94
CA LYS A 99 -27.38 -3.58 -10.98
C LYS A 99 -26.42 -3.35 -9.83
N TYR A 100 -26.19 -2.08 -9.53
CA TYR A 100 -25.42 -1.65 -8.38
C TYR A 100 -26.32 -1.56 -7.15
N ILE A 101 -25.91 -2.21 -6.07
CA ILE A 101 -26.60 -2.21 -4.78
C ILE A 101 -25.65 -1.64 -3.74
N LEU A 102 -26.15 -0.69 -2.95
CA LEU A 102 -25.41 -0.08 -1.85
C LEU A 102 -26.03 -0.51 -0.52
N ALA A 103 -25.18 -1.01 0.39
CA ALA A 103 -25.55 -1.43 1.72
C ALA A 103 -24.57 -0.85 2.75
N GLY A 104 -24.91 -0.95 4.03
CA GLY A 104 -24.10 -0.46 5.13
C GLY A 104 -24.65 0.83 5.74
N GLU A 105 -23.76 1.65 6.30
CA GLU A 105 -24.16 2.79 7.12
C GLU A 105 -24.74 3.93 6.27
N GLY A 106 -25.97 4.35 6.57
CA GLY A 106 -26.63 5.44 5.85
C GLY A 106 -27.07 5.10 4.43
N ALA A 107 -26.91 3.86 3.96
CA ALA A 107 -27.42 3.42 2.67
C ALA A 107 -28.96 3.56 2.61
N GLY A 108 -29.48 4.10 1.50
CA GLY A 108 -30.90 4.35 1.27
C GLY A 108 -31.50 5.53 2.06
N THR A 109 -30.75 6.15 2.97
CA THR A 109 -31.26 7.24 3.83
C THR A 109 -30.41 8.50 3.73
N ILE A 110 -29.10 8.36 3.85
CA ILE A 110 -28.10 9.42 3.70
C ILE A 110 -27.47 9.31 2.31
N PHE A 111 -27.08 8.10 1.92
CA PHE A 111 -26.44 7.80 0.65
C PHE A 111 -27.38 6.98 -0.22
N ALA A 112 -27.62 7.43 -1.45
CA ALA A 112 -28.40 6.73 -2.45
C ALA A 112 -27.52 6.38 -3.65
N ILE A 113 -27.70 5.20 -4.23
CA ILE A 113 -27.01 4.78 -5.45
C ILE A 113 -28.01 4.67 -6.61
N ASN A 114 -27.59 5.10 -7.80
CA ASN A 114 -28.30 4.78 -9.02
C ASN A 114 -27.93 3.34 -9.44
N GLU A 115 -28.92 2.44 -9.44
CA GLU A 115 -28.71 1.02 -9.76
C GLU A 115 -28.15 0.78 -11.16
N LEU A 116 -28.36 1.72 -12.10
CA LEU A 116 -27.95 1.60 -13.49
C LEU A 116 -26.57 2.21 -13.74
N THR A 117 -26.29 3.39 -13.19
CA THR A 117 -25.03 4.12 -13.48
C THR A 117 -23.95 3.91 -12.42
N GLY A 118 -24.31 3.44 -11.23
CA GLY A 118 -23.41 3.34 -10.09
C GLY A 118 -23.13 4.69 -9.41
N ASP A 119 -23.84 5.76 -9.77
CA ASP A 119 -23.68 7.08 -9.14
C ASP A 119 -24.20 7.09 -7.70
N ILE A 120 -23.33 7.45 -6.77
CA ILE A 120 -23.64 7.57 -5.35
C ILE A 120 -23.84 9.04 -5.01
N HIS A 121 -24.99 9.36 -4.43
CA HIS A 121 -25.36 10.69 -4.00
C HIS A 121 -25.58 10.77 -2.49
N ALA A 122 -25.19 11.87 -1.88
CA ALA A 122 -25.57 12.23 -0.52
C ALA A 122 -26.85 13.07 -0.56
N MET A 123 -27.90 12.60 0.12
CA MET A 123 -29.23 13.24 0.18
C MET A 123 -29.43 14.06 1.46
N LYS A 124 -28.50 13.96 2.42
CA LYS A 124 -28.54 14.67 3.70
C LYS A 124 -27.23 15.39 3.93
N ARG A 125 -27.30 16.42 4.77
CA ARG A 125 -26.11 17.15 5.23
C ARG A 125 -25.26 16.21 6.09
N LEU A 126 -23.97 16.17 5.79
CA LEU A 126 -22.97 15.45 6.58
C LEU A 126 -22.26 16.45 7.48
N ASP A 127 -22.08 16.06 8.73
CA ASP A 127 -21.38 16.82 9.77
C ASP A 127 -20.25 15.92 10.30
N ARG A 128 -19.00 16.35 10.11
CA ARG A 128 -17.82 15.54 10.46
C ARG A 128 -17.68 15.37 11.96
N GLU A 129 -18.08 16.38 12.74
CA GLU A 129 -18.05 16.34 14.21
C GLU A 129 -19.05 15.32 14.76
N GLU A 130 -20.18 15.10 14.07
CA GLU A 130 -21.11 14.01 14.37
C GLU A 130 -20.56 12.66 13.89
N LYS A 131 -20.14 12.59 12.62
CA LYS A 131 -19.60 11.37 12.02
C LYS A 131 -18.69 11.65 10.83
N ALA A 132 -17.40 11.38 11.02
CA ALA A 132 -16.36 11.64 10.03
C ALA A 132 -16.22 10.57 8.93
N GLU A 133 -16.69 9.34 9.16
CA GLU A 133 -16.51 8.22 8.25
C GLU A 133 -17.74 7.32 8.24
N TYR A 134 -18.10 6.83 7.04
CA TYR A 134 -19.18 5.88 6.84
C TYR A 134 -18.65 4.65 6.14
N THR A 135 -18.95 3.46 6.68
CA THR A 135 -18.60 2.20 6.03
C THR A 135 -19.76 1.71 5.19
N LEU A 136 -19.56 1.70 3.87
CA LEU A 136 -20.54 1.19 2.91
C LEU A 136 -19.97 -0.02 2.17
N THR A 137 -20.85 -0.96 1.84
CA THR A 137 -20.55 -2.13 1.02
C THR A 137 -21.34 -2.02 -0.27
N ALA A 138 -20.63 -2.08 -1.39
CA ALA A 138 -21.25 -2.13 -2.70
C ALA A 138 -21.25 -3.55 -3.25
N GLN A 139 -22.36 -3.93 -3.89
CA GLN A 139 -22.50 -5.20 -4.58
C GLN A 139 -22.97 -4.95 -6.01
N VAL A 140 -22.52 -5.80 -6.92
CA VAL A 140 -23.00 -5.81 -8.30
C VAL A 140 -23.68 -7.15 -8.54
N ILE A 141 -24.97 -7.10 -8.87
CA ILE A 141 -25.73 -8.28 -9.23
C ILE A 141 -25.97 -8.30 -10.74
N ASN A 142 -25.97 -9.49 -11.32
CA ASN A 142 -26.39 -9.68 -12.70
C ASN A 142 -27.90 -9.87 -12.74
N CYS A 143 -28.60 -9.03 -13.51
CA CYS A 143 -30.05 -9.05 -13.66
C CYS A 143 -30.53 -10.06 -14.71
N ARG A 144 -29.62 -10.78 -15.38
CA ARG A 144 -30.00 -11.79 -16.36
C ARG A 144 -30.78 -12.89 -15.64
N ASN A 145 -32.09 -12.90 -15.90
CA ASN A 145 -33.13 -13.64 -15.19
C ASN A 145 -32.77 -15.11 -14.90
N ARG A 146 -33.17 -15.57 -13.71
CA ARG A 146 -33.49 -16.98 -13.43
C ARG A 146 -34.63 -17.47 -14.31
#